data_AF-A0A949PDV9-F1
#
_entry.id   AF-A0A949PDV9-F1
#
_cell.length_a   1.000
_cell.length_b   1.000
_cell.length_c   1.000
_cell.angle_alpha   90.00
_cell.angle_beta   90.00
_cell.angle_gamma   90.00
#
_symmetry.space_group_name_H-M   'P 1'
#
loop_
_entity.id
_entity.type
_entity.pdbx_description
1 polymer ?
#
loop_
_entity_poly.entity_id
_entity_poly.type
_entity_poly.pdbx_seq_one_letter_code
_entity_poly.pdbx_strand_id
1 'polypeptide(L)'
;MKNFTILTLIILCLISCSKESSIEVTDDSRKFNPNAENCYTPVDLIAGQNYTAGIVSYQVSNGELIVTYSTTGGWEIDATHLYVGSCDEIPTNRPGNPRVGQFPYKSTEENGTTEVVWNIPVSEFPDCGCIAAHAELNLNGNQEETGWASGEQLPGNSWAMFFDYCVSDCL
;
A
#
# COMPACT_ATOMS: atom_id res chain seq x y z
N MET A 1 -41.95 -33.59 56.20
CA MET A 1 -42.82 -34.34 55.26
C MET A 1 -43.46 -33.35 54.29
N LYS A 2 -43.15 -33.51 52.99
CA LYS A 2 -43.91 -33.11 51.78
C LYS A 2 -44.33 -31.65 51.56
N ASN A 3 -43.49 -30.94 50.79
CA ASN A 3 -43.70 -30.32 49.47
C ASN A 3 -45.13 -29.92 49.04
N PHE A 4 -45.32 -28.66 48.58
CA PHE A 4 -45.75 -28.25 47.20
C PHE A 4 -45.92 -26.70 47.10
N THR A 5 -44.99 -25.96 46.48
CA THR A 5 -45.05 -25.31 45.13
C THR A 5 -46.23 -24.36 44.87
N ILE A 6 -45.95 -23.07 44.55
CA ILE A 6 -46.37 -22.34 43.33
C ILE A 6 -45.58 -21.03 43.17
N LEU A 7 -45.17 -20.83 41.92
CA LEU A 7 -44.36 -19.78 41.31
C LEU A 7 -45.17 -18.48 41.09
N THR A 8 -44.60 -17.30 41.32
CA THR A 8 -44.88 -16.11 40.50
C THR A 8 -43.64 -15.22 40.39
N LEU A 9 -43.18 -15.11 39.14
CA LEU A 9 -42.11 -14.29 38.62
C LEU A 9 -42.64 -12.87 38.38
N ILE A 10 -42.06 -11.83 38.99
CA ILE A 10 -42.27 -10.43 38.55
C ILE A 10 -40.91 -9.75 38.47
N ILE A 11 -40.51 -9.50 37.23
CA ILE A 11 -39.35 -8.76 36.78
C ILE A 11 -39.63 -7.26 37.02
N LEU A 12 -38.76 -6.58 37.78
CA LEU A 12 -38.75 -5.12 37.88
C LEU A 12 -37.60 -4.60 37.00
N CYS A 13 -37.93 -4.01 35.85
CA CYS A 13 -36.98 -3.31 35.00
C CYS A 13 -36.55 -1.99 35.67
N LEU A 14 -35.28 -1.90 36.09
CA LEU A 14 -34.66 -0.61 36.40
C LEU A 14 -34.06 -0.04 35.12
N ILE A 15 -34.78 0.93 34.54
CA ILE A 15 -34.29 1.78 33.46
C ILE A 15 -33.44 2.88 34.11
N SER A 16 -32.12 2.84 33.93
CA SER A 16 -31.25 3.99 34.15
C SER A 16 -30.56 4.30 32.83
N CYS A 17 -31.01 5.38 32.19
CA CYS A 17 -30.39 5.94 31.00
C CYS A 17 -30.05 7.40 31.32
N SER A 18 -28.76 7.70 31.39
CA SER A 18 -28.27 9.07 31.31
C SER A 18 -27.21 9.12 30.22
N LYS A 19 -27.44 9.92 29.19
CA LYS A 19 -26.37 10.48 28.36
C LYS A 19 -26.51 11.99 28.39
N GLU A 20 -25.52 12.62 29.01
CA GLU A 20 -25.27 14.05 29.05
C GLU A 20 -24.73 14.51 27.69
N SER A 21 -25.04 15.76 27.33
CA SER A 21 -24.76 16.41 26.03
C SER A 21 -23.60 17.40 26.13
N SER A 22 -22.88 17.65 25.02
CA SER A 22 -22.49 19.02 24.56
C SER A 22 -21.68 18.95 23.24
N ILE A 23 -22.24 19.41 22.09
CA ILE A 23 -21.99 20.63 21.25
C ILE A 23 -20.53 20.81 20.72
N GLU A 24 -20.15 21.27 19.51
CA GLU A 24 -20.68 21.96 18.30
C GLU A 24 -19.77 21.57 17.10
N VAL A 25 -20.23 21.56 15.84
CA VAL A 25 -19.62 22.31 14.69
C VAL A 25 -20.64 22.31 13.52
N THR A 26 -20.87 23.50 12.99
CA THR A 26 -21.73 23.83 11.86
C THR A 26 -21.30 23.19 10.54
N ASP A 27 -22.28 22.62 9.87
CA ASP A 27 -22.43 22.36 8.42
C ASP A 27 -21.40 23.04 7.50
N ASP A 28 -20.36 22.29 7.10
CA ASP A 28 -19.82 22.35 5.74
C ASP A 28 -19.86 20.95 5.14
N SER A 29 -20.73 20.82 4.15
CA SER A 29 -21.17 19.59 3.49
C SER A 29 -20.08 18.89 2.64
N ARG A 30 -19.00 18.40 3.25
CA ARG A 30 -18.32 17.21 2.73
C ARG A 30 -18.89 16.00 3.46
N LYS A 31 -19.76 15.26 2.78
CA LYS A 31 -20.18 13.93 3.21
C LYS A 31 -18.92 13.08 3.44
N PHE A 32 -18.47 12.96 4.68
CA PHE A 32 -17.53 11.93 5.06
C PHE A 32 -18.23 10.60 4.81
N ASN A 33 -17.84 9.91 3.74
CA ASN A 33 -18.28 8.56 3.47
C ASN A 33 -17.47 7.64 4.40
N PRO A 34 -18.07 7.05 5.45
CA PRO A 34 -17.37 6.11 6.32
C PRO A 34 -17.00 4.79 5.62
N ASN A 35 -17.39 4.64 4.34
CA ASN A 35 -17.02 3.53 3.46
C ASN A 35 -16.02 3.94 2.36
N ALA A 36 -15.26 5.03 2.51
CA ALA A 36 -14.09 5.23 1.67
C ALA A 36 -13.07 4.13 2.05
N GLU A 37 -13.11 3.02 1.33
CA GLU A 37 -12.23 1.89 1.54
C GLU A 37 -10.82 2.34 1.17
N ASN A 38 -9.97 2.53 2.18
CA ASN A 38 -8.59 2.93 1.99
C ASN A 38 -7.83 1.76 1.34
N CYS A 39 -7.60 1.80 0.03
CA CYS A 39 -6.89 0.76 -0.73
C CYS A 39 -5.38 0.75 -0.52
N TYR A 40 -4.95 1.02 0.71
CA TYR A 40 -3.56 0.88 1.08
C TYR A 40 -3.15 -0.59 0.97
N THR A 41 -2.38 -0.91 -0.07
CA THR A 41 -1.93 -2.27 -0.35
C THR A 41 -0.41 -2.35 -0.23
N PRO A 42 0.14 -2.69 0.95
CA PRO A 42 1.58 -2.83 1.13
C PRO A 42 2.07 -4.21 0.69
N VAL A 43 3.19 -4.24 0.00
CA VAL A 43 4.00 -5.43 -0.28
C VAL A 43 5.43 -5.20 0.18
N ASP A 44 6.13 -6.27 0.54
CA ASP A 44 7.52 -6.17 1.00
C ASP A 44 8.44 -5.61 -0.09
N LEU A 45 9.35 -4.70 0.27
CA LEU A 45 10.50 -4.34 -0.56
C LEU A 45 11.64 -5.31 -0.25
N ILE A 46 11.93 -6.22 -1.18
CA ILE A 46 12.93 -7.28 -1.00
C ILE A 46 14.27 -6.84 -1.60
N ALA A 47 15.29 -6.64 -0.77
CA ALA A 47 16.66 -6.34 -1.15
C ALA A 47 17.50 -7.61 -1.33
N GLY A 48 18.26 -7.66 -2.43
CA GLY A 48 19.23 -8.71 -2.70
C GLY A 48 18.65 -10.12 -2.70
N GLN A 49 17.36 -10.28 -3.01
CA GLN A 49 16.57 -11.53 -2.93
C GLN A 49 16.36 -12.13 -1.52
N ASN A 50 16.93 -11.53 -0.48
CA ASN A 50 17.04 -12.21 0.82
C ASN A 50 16.56 -11.38 2.01
N TYR A 51 16.49 -10.05 1.89
CA TYR A 51 16.22 -9.16 3.00
C TYR A 51 14.95 -8.35 2.76
N THR A 52 14.05 -8.32 3.73
CA THR A 52 12.97 -7.32 3.74
C THR A 52 13.57 -5.97 4.15
N ALA A 53 13.70 -5.06 3.21
CA ALA A 53 14.25 -3.72 3.42
C ALA A 53 13.18 -2.69 3.81
N GLY A 54 11.90 -3.04 3.66
CA GLY A 54 10.77 -2.20 3.98
C GLY A 54 9.55 -2.63 3.19
N ILE A 55 8.77 -1.66 2.72
CA ILE A 55 7.55 -1.89 1.95
C ILE A 55 7.47 -0.95 0.74
N VAL A 56 6.75 -1.41 -0.28
CA VAL A 56 6.16 -0.57 -1.32
C VAL A 56 4.65 -0.68 -1.18
N SER A 57 3.94 0.44 -1.26
CA SER A 57 2.48 0.46 -1.20
C SER A 57 1.92 1.34 -2.30
N TYR A 58 0.66 1.11 -2.64
CA TYR A 58 -0.12 2.06 -3.41
C TYR A 58 -1.42 2.43 -2.69
N GLN A 59 -1.94 3.60 -3.03
CA GLN A 59 -3.28 4.08 -2.68
C GLN A 59 -3.79 4.99 -3.82
N VAL A 60 -5.12 5.15 -3.94
CA VAL A 60 -5.70 6.16 -4.83
C VAL A 60 -6.35 7.25 -4.00
N SER A 61 -6.00 8.50 -4.29
CA SER A 61 -6.55 9.66 -3.60
C SER A 61 -6.60 10.85 -4.55
N ASN A 62 -7.71 11.59 -4.56
CA ASN A 62 -7.88 12.80 -5.38
C ASN A 62 -7.58 12.63 -6.89
N GLY A 63 -7.79 11.43 -7.44
CA GLY A 63 -7.50 11.14 -8.85
C GLY A 63 -6.03 10.83 -9.15
N GLU A 64 -5.22 10.61 -8.12
CA GLU A 64 -3.82 10.20 -8.24
C GLU A 64 -3.64 8.80 -7.64
N LEU A 65 -2.89 7.95 -8.34
CA LEU A 65 -2.26 6.78 -7.76
C LEU A 65 -0.99 7.24 -7.05
N ILE A 66 -0.92 6.98 -5.76
CA ILE A 66 0.20 7.35 -4.90
C ILE A 66 0.95 6.07 -4.59
N VAL A 67 2.17 5.94 -5.10
CA VAL A 67 3.06 4.80 -4.84
C VAL A 67 4.14 5.24 -3.88
N THR A 68 4.23 4.59 -2.72
CA THR A 68 5.16 4.94 -1.65
C THR A 68 6.13 3.80 -1.38
N TYR A 69 7.43 4.09 -1.51
CA TYR A 69 8.52 3.27 -1.03
C TYR A 69 8.85 3.72 0.40
N SER A 70 8.97 2.80 1.34
CA SER A 70 9.40 3.10 2.71
C SER A 70 10.34 2.02 3.21
N THR A 71 11.54 2.40 3.65
CA THR A 71 12.55 1.49 4.17
C THR A 71 12.58 1.47 5.70
N THR A 72 13.09 0.37 6.26
CA THR A 72 13.25 0.16 7.70
C THR A 72 14.59 -0.53 7.98
N GLY A 73 14.99 -0.65 9.25
CA GLY A 73 16.15 -1.47 9.63
C GLY A 73 17.52 -0.93 9.18
N GLY A 74 17.63 0.37 8.89
CA GLY A 74 18.86 1.00 8.42
C GLY A 74 19.09 0.92 6.91
N TRP A 75 18.10 0.42 6.17
CA TRP A 75 18.08 0.53 4.71
C TRP A 75 17.74 1.97 4.30
N GLU A 76 18.51 2.48 3.36
CA GLU A 76 18.37 3.77 2.71
C GLU A 76 18.10 3.53 1.21
N ILE A 77 17.40 4.46 0.57
CA ILE A 77 17.05 4.44 -0.85
C ILE A 77 18.02 5.36 -1.57
N ASP A 78 18.81 4.81 -2.49
CA ASP A 78 19.72 5.58 -3.34
C ASP A 78 19.05 6.00 -4.65
N ALA A 79 18.17 5.14 -5.18
CA ALA A 79 17.40 5.42 -6.39
C ALA A 79 16.13 4.59 -6.46
N THR A 80 15.13 5.08 -7.19
CA THR A 80 13.92 4.30 -7.55
C THR A 80 13.72 4.25 -9.06
N HIS A 81 13.18 3.14 -9.54
CA HIS A 81 12.71 2.96 -10.91
C HIS A 81 11.33 2.31 -10.84
N LEU A 82 10.30 3.01 -11.30
CA LEU A 82 8.90 2.64 -11.18
C LEU A 82 8.24 2.57 -12.55
N TYR A 83 7.56 1.46 -12.80
CA TYR A 83 6.59 1.31 -13.87
C TYR A 83 5.19 1.12 -13.27
N VAL A 84 4.21 1.81 -13.86
CA VAL A 84 2.77 1.64 -13.60
C VAL A 84 2.07 1.62 -14.96
N GLY A 85 1.25 0.61 -15.23
CA GLY A 85 0.51 0.51 -16.49
C GLY A 85 0.07 -0.91 -16.83
N SER A 86 -0.20 -1.17 -18.10
CA SER A 86 -0.52 -2.51 -18.60
C SER A 86 0.64 -3.48 -18.34
N CYS A 87 0.36 -4.69 -17.87
CA CYS A 87 1.39 -5.66 -17.49
C CYS A 87 2.24 -6.14 -18.68
N ASP A 88 1.66 -6.15 -19.88
CA ASP A 88 2.32 -6.52 -21.14
C ASP A 88 3.17 -5.39 -21.74
N GLU A 89 3.03 -4.17 -21.22
CA GLU A 89 3.78 -2.98 -21.65
C GLU A 89 4.99 -2.67 -20.75
N ILE A 90 5.24 -3.49 -19.72
CA ILE A 90 6.44 -3.38 -18.88
C ILE A 90 7.69 -3.41 -19.79
N PRO A 91 8.57 -2.38 -19.75
CA PRO A 91 9.76 -2.36 -20.60
C PRO A 91 10.69 -3.53 -20.32
N THR A 92 10.80 -4.48 -21.25
CA THR A 92 11.60 -5.70 -21.11
C THR A 92 12.54 -5.94 -22.30
N ASN A 93 13.50 -6.83 -22.14
CA ASN A 93 14.29 -7.38 -23.24
C ASN A 93 13.60 -8.61 -23.86
N ARG A 94 14.12 -9.14 -24.97
CA ARG A 94 13.48 -10.28 -25.68
C ARG A 94 13.24 -11.51 -24.77
N PRO A 95 14.16 -11.87 -23.85
CA PRO A 95 13.87 -12.91 -22.86
C PRO A 95 12.85 -12.56 -21.78
N GLY A 96 12.45 -11.29 -21.61
CA GLY A 96 11.49 -10.83 -20.61
C GLY A 96 12.09 -10.11 -19.41
N ASN A 97 13.42 -10.01 -19.29
CA ASN A 97 14.02 -9.28 -18.16
C ASN A 97 13.71 -7.79 -18.28
N PRO A 98 13.37 -7.10 -17.18
CA PRO A 98 13.05 -5.68 -17.23
C PRO A 98 14.25 -4.84 -17.65
N ARG A 99 13.98 -3.77 -18.38
CA ARG A 99 14.92 -2.70 -18.71
C ARG A 99 14.64 -1.53 -17.76
N VAL A 100 15.07 -1.66 -16.50
CA VAL A 100 14.78 -0.68 -15.44
C VAL A 100 15.11 0.77 -15.81
N GLY A 101 16.20 1.01 -16.55
CA GLY A 101 16.56 2.35 -17.04
C GLY A 101 15.56 2.97 -18.04
N GLN A 102 14.64 2.18 -18.57
CA GLN A 102 13.55 2.61 -19.46
C GLN A 102 12.21 2.78 -18.73
N PHE A 103 12.16 2.57 -17.40
CA PHE A 103 10.94 2.82 -16.64
C PHE A 103 10.60 4.33 -16.66
N PRO A 104 9.33 4.70 -16.81
CA PRO A 104 8.93 6.10 -17.00
C PRO A 104 9.23 6.98 -15.77
N TYR A 105 9.07 6.43 -14.57
CA TYR A 105 9.27 7.15 -13.31
C TYR A 105 10.56 6.67 -12.67
N LYS A 106 11.47 7.60 -12.37
CA LYS A 106 12.76 7.29 -11.73
C LYS A 106 13.38 8.52 -11.12
N SER A 107 14.12 8.30 -10.04
CA SER A 107 14.82 9.35 -9.29
C SER A 107 16.08 8.77 -8.65
N THR A 108 17.03 9.65 -8.38
CA THR A 108 18.18 9.40 -7.49
C THR A 108 17.96 10.26 -6.26
N GLU A 109 18.24 9.71 -5.09
CA GLU A 109 17.94 10.32 -3.81
C GLU A 109 19.21 10.80 -3.09
N GLU A 110 19.02 11.65 -2.08
CA GLU A 110 20.10 12.04 -1.17
C GLU A 110 20.37 10.91 -0.16
N ASN A 111 21.62 10.84 0.33
CA ASN A 111 22.03 9.85 1.33
C ASN A 111 21.15 9.94 2.60
N GLY A 112 20.74 8.81 3.17
CA GLY A 112 19.82 8.77 4.31
C GLY A 112 18.34 8.80 3.95
N THR A 113 17.96 8.82 2.67
CA THR A 113 16.55 8.81 2.26
C THR A 113 15.90 7.47 2.61
N THR A 114 14.75 7.50 3.28
CA THR A 114 14.01 6.29 3.69
C THR A 114 12.58 6.24 3.17
N GLU A 115 12.14 7.28 2.46
CA GLU A 115 10.81 7.34 1.87
C GLU A 115 10.87 8.05 0.52
N VAL A 116 10.20 7.47 -0.49
CA VAL A 116 10.03 8.07 -1.82
C VAL A 116 8.58 7.90 -2.25
N VAL A 117 7.93 8.99 -2.68
CA VAL A 117 6.52 9.03 -3.04
C VAL A 117 6.34 9.49 -4.49
N TRP A 118 5.64 8.69 -5.28
CA TRP A 118 5.22 9.02 -6.64
C TRP A 118 3.73 9.30 -6.66
N ASN A 119 3.33 10.48 -7.13
CA ASN A 119 1.91 10.83 -7.37
C ASN A 119 1.69 10.85 -8.88
N ILE A 120 0.85 9.95 -9.39
CA ILE A 120 0.64 9.76 -10.82
C ILE A 120 -0.85 9.85 -11.12
N PRO A 121 -1.30 10.73 -12.04
CA PRO A 121 -2.71 10.82 -12.38
C PRO A 121 -3.27 9.49 -12.88
N VAL A 122 -4.39 9.03 -12.31
CA VAL A 122 -5.01 7.74 -12.71
C VAL A 122 -5.47 7.72 -14.17
N SER A 123 -5.62 8.90 -14.79
CA SER A 123 -5.94 9.03 -16.21
C SER A 123 -4.81 8.61 -17.17
N GLU A 124 -3.60 8.36 -16.67
CA GLU A 124 -2.44 8.00 -17.50
C GLU A 124 -2.33 6.49 -17.80
N PHE A 125 -3.09 5.65 -17.12
CA PHE A 125 -3.00 4.19 -17.20
C PHE A 125 -4.38 3.53 -17.08
N PRO A 126 -4.52 2.23 -17.44
CA PRO A 126 -5.78 1.50 -17.27
C PRO A 126 -6.22 1.41 -15.80
N ASP A 127 -7.51 1.21 -15.57
CA ASP A 127 -8.08 1.07 -14.21
C ASP A 127 -7.44 -0.06 -13.41
N CYS A 128 -7.00 -1.14 -14.07
CA CYS A 128 -6.24 -2.22 -13.48
C CYS A 128 -4.99 -2.50 -14.32
N GLY A 129 -3.89 -2.82 -13.65
CA GLY A 129 -2.63 -3.14 -14.30
C GLY A 129 -1.58 -3.62 -13.30
N CYS A 130 -0.32 -3.39 -13.63
CA CYS A 130 0.82 -3.83 -12.84
C CYS A 130 1.68 -2.66 -12.37
N ILE A 131 2.22 -2.80 -11.17
CA ILE A 131 3.28 -1.97 -10.61
C ILE A 131 4.57 -2.82 -10.58
N ALA A 132 5.59 -2.37 -11.30
CA ALA A 132 6.94 -2.95 -11.21
C ALA A 132 7.84 -1.90 -10.52
N ALA A 133 8.09 -2.12 -9.24
CA ALA A 133 8.78 -1.18 -8.36
C ALA A 133 10.18 -1.69 -8.01
N HIS A 134 11.19 -1.08 -8.60
CA HIS A 134 12.61 -1.37 -8.37
C HIS A 134 13.26 -0.25 -7.54
N ALA A 135 14.22 -0.61 -6.69
CA ALA A 135 15.01 0.32 -5.89
C ALA A 135 16.50 -0.05 -5.91
N GLU A 136 17.36 0.95 -5.83
CA GLU A 136 18.76 0.80 -5.43
C GLU A 136 18.84 1.17 -3.95
N LEU A 137 19.41 0.29 -3.13
CA LEU A 137 19.30 0.33 -1.69
C LEU A 137 20.68 0.23 -1.04
N ASN A 138 20.85 0.90 0.09
CA ASN A 138 22.07 0.82 0.89
C ASN A 138 21.74 0.51 2.35
N LEU A 139 22.40 -0.49 2.94
CA LEU A 139 22.32 -0.76 4.37
C LEU A 139 23.42 0.00 5.11
N ASN A 140 23.03 1.07 5.81
CA ASN A 140 23.89 1.91 6.66
C ASN A 140 25.17 2.41 5.95
N GLY A 141 25.10 2.73 4.66
CA GLY A 141 26.23 3.20 3.85
C GLY A 141 27.30 2.14 3.51
N ASN A 142 27.07 0.86 3.81
CA ASN A 142 28.11 -0.18 3.73
C ASN A 142 27.78 -1.36 2.80
N GLN A 143 26.51 -1.58 2.47
CA GLN A 143 26.10 -2.70 1.62
C GLN A 143 25.05 -2.21 0.63
N GLU A 144 25.45 -2.15 -0.64
CA GLU A 144 24.58 -1.81 -1.76
C GLU A 144 23.85 -3.07 -2.25
N GLU A 145 22.55 -2.97 -2.46
CA GLU A 145 21.70 -4.01 -3.03
C GLU A 145 20.72 -3.40 -4.05
N THR A 146 20.18 -4.25 -4.91
CA THR A 146 18.96 -3.91 -5.66
C THR A 146 17.75 -4.50 -4.97
N GLY A 147 16.60 -3.83 -5.09
CA GLY A 147 15.36 -4.19 -4.44
C GLY A 147 14.20 -4.27 -5.43
N TRP A 148 13.27 -5.19 -5.18
CA TRP A 148 11.98 -5.25 -5.87
C TRP A 148 10.85 -5.34 -4.84
N ALA A 149 9.76 -4.62 -5.10
CA ALA A 149 8.49 -4.89 -4.43
C ALA A 149 8.07 -6.34 -4.70
N SER A 150 7.63 -7.05 -3.67
CA SER A 150 7.27 -8.46 -3.78
C SER A 150 5.96 -8.65 -4.54
N GLY A 151 5.89 -9.75 -5.28
CA GLY A 151 4.73 -10.08 -6.11
C GLY A 151 5.02 -11.23 -7.06
N GLU A 152 4.39 -11.22 -8.24
CA GLU A 152 4.63 -12.18 -9.31
C GLU A 152 5.95 -11.88 -10.02
N GLN A 153 6.68 -12.94 -10.38
CA GLN A 153 7.96 -12.81 -11.06
C GLN A 153 7.77 -12.45 -12.55
N LEU A 154 8.50 -11.46 -13.02
CA LEU A 154 8.56 -11.14 -14.46
C LEU A 154 9.23 -12.29 -15.23
N PRO A 155 8.86 -12.50 -16.52
CA PRO A 155 9.52 -13.48 -17.36
C PRO A 155 11.03 -13.23 -17.50
N GLY A 156 11.78 -14.24 -17.93
CA GLY A 156 13.21 -14.15 -18.18
C GLY A 156 14.06 -14.86 -17.13
N ASN A 157 15.27 -14.36 -16.91
CA ASN A 157 16.28 -14.98 -16.05
C ASN A 157 16.79 -13.97 -15.00
N SER A 158 15.85 -13.24 -14.41
CA SER A 158 16.06 -12.29 -13.31
C SER A 158 15.04 -12.58 -12.21
N TRP A 159 15.24 -11.99 -11.02
CA TRP A 159 14.31 -12.11 -9.89
C TRP A 159 13.37 -10.91 -9.78
N ALA A 160 13.23 -10.13 -10.85
CA ALA A 160 12.36 -8.97 -10.86
C ALA A 160 10.90 -9.38 -10.70
N MET A 161 10.15 -8.56 -9.97
CA MET A 161 8.76 -8.82 -9.63
C MET A 161 7.87 -7.63 -9.99
N PHE A 162 6.59 -7.89 -10.10
CA PHE A 162 5.53 -6.89 -10.17
C PHE A 162 4.37 -7.35 -9.28
N PHE A 163 3.50 -6.42 -8.91
CA PHE A 163 2.24 -6.75 -8.27
C PHE A 163 1.11 -5.96 -8.91
N ASP A 164 -0.11 -6.50 -8.82
CA ASP A 164 -1.26 -5.91 -9.47
C ASP A 164 -1.79 -4.70 -8.68
N TYR A 165 -2.37 -3.75 -9.40
CA TYR A 165 -3.19 -2.70 -8.83
C TYR A 165 -4.53 -2.60 -9.57
N CYS A 166 -5.57 -2.18 -8.86
CA CYS A 166 -6.86 -1.82 -9.42
C CYS A 166 -7.41 -0.59 -8.72
N VAL A 167 -7.70 0.47 -9.48
CA VAL A 167 -8.29 1.72 -8.97
C VAL A 167 -9.66 1.47 -8.33
N SER A 168 -10.42 0.50 -8.84
CA SER A 168 -11.72 0.11 -8.27
C SER A 168 -11.62 -0.41 -6.85
N ASP A 169 -10.47 -0.92 -6.43
CA ASP A 169 -10.28 -1.46 -5.09
C ASP A 169 -10.17 -0.32 -4.04
N CYS A 170 -10.20 0.94 -4.51
CA CYS A 170 -10.02 2.18 -3.75
C CYS A 170 -11.25 3.10 -3.66
N LEU A 171 -12.38 2.70 -4.24
CA LEU A 171 -13.56 3.56 -4.44
C LEU A 171 -14.79 3.04 -3.69
#